data_AF-A0A6V7K087-F1
#
_entry.id   AF-A0A6V7K087-F1
#
_cell.length_a   1.000
_cell.length_b   1.000
_cell.length_c   1.000
_cell.angle_alpha   90.00
_cell.angle_beta   90.00
_cell.angle_gamma   90.00
#
_symmetry.space_group_name_H-M   'P 1'
#
loop_
_entity.id
_entity.type
_entity.pdbx_description
1 polymer ?
#
loop_
_entity_poly.entity_id
_entity_poly.type
_entity_poly.pdbx_seq_one_letter_code
_entity_poly.pdbx_strand_id
1 'polypeptide(L)' 'YAYGGHSLPITGIFEITPRDAEELGEQFRFRQSVHIGYTDFTEEDVTRIVSELGKDFRGDRYHLMNKNCNHFSSQLTQ' A
#
# COMPACT_ATOMS: atom_id res chain seq x y z
N TYR A 1 1.70 -2.08 -4.61
CA TYR A 1 0.78 -1.26 -3.80
C TYR A 1 1.49 -0.69 -2.57
N ALA A 2 1.18 0.55 -2.22
CA ALA A 2 1.62 1.23 -1.01
C ALA A 2 0.47 2.08 -0.46
N TYR A 3 0.54 2.49 0.81
CA TYR A 3 -0.45 3.36 1.44
C TYR A 3 0.22 4.63 1.98
N GLY A 4 -0.28 5.79 1.57
CA GLY A 4 0.22 7.11 1.93
C GLY A 4 -0.87 8.04 2.43
N GLY A 5 -0.47 9.05 3.19
CA GLY A 5 -1.37 10.06 3.73
C GLY A 5 -1.52 11.27 2.83
N HIS A 6 -2.74 11.77 2.70
CA HIS A 6 -3.07 13.03 2.03
C HIS A 6 -4.41 13.57 2.55
N SER A 7 -4.73 14.85 2.35
CA SER A 7 -5.93 15.48 2.93
C SER A 7 -7.28 15.09 2.29
N LEU A 8 -7.27 14.44 1.12
CA LEU A 8 -8.48 14.12 0.38
C LEU A 8 -9.19 12.87 0.92
N PRO A 9 -10.54 12.83 0.91
CA PRO A 9 -11.35 11.71 1.41
C PRO A 9 -11.43 10.52 0.43
N ILE A 10 -10.33 10.24 -0.27
CA ILE A 10 -10.19 9.15 -1.25
C ILE A 10 -9.16 8.13 -0.74
N THR A 11 -9.07 6.98 -1.41
CA THR A 11 -8.05 5.97 -1.08
C THR A 11 -6.65 6.60 -1.06
N GLY A 12 -5.89 6.29 -0.02
CA GLY A 12 -4.46 6.61 0.03
C GLY A 12 -3.60 5.46 -0.52
N ILE A 13 -4.23 4.39 -1.02
CA ILE A 13 -3.53 3.29 -1.68
C ILE A 13 -3.16 3.71 -3.10
N PHE A 14 -1.91 3.49 -3.47
CA PHE A 14 -1.39 3.76 -4.80
C PHE A 14 -0.46 2.64 -5.26
N GLU A 15 -0.18 2.63 -6.56
CA GLU A 15 0.75 1.71 -7.21
C GLU A 15 2.06 2.42 -7.50
N ILE A 16 3.16 1.68 -7.37
CA ILE A 16 4.50 2.11 -7.75
C ILE A 16 5.18 0.94 -8.45
N THR A 17 6.04 1.24 -9.40
CA THR A 17 6.88 0.22 -10.01
C THR A 17 7.78 -0.40 -8.94
N PRO A 18 7.86 -1.74 -8.82
CA PRO A 18 8.70 -2.38 -7.81
C PRO A 18 10.16 -1.91 -7.89
N ARG A 19 10.72 -1.51 -6.74
CA ARG A 19 12.10 -0.98 -6.58
C ARG A 19 12.32 0.42 -7.14
N ASP A 20 11.32 1.04 -7.76
CA ASP A 20 11.36 2.44 -8.13
C ASP A 20 10.95 3.29 -6.93
N ALA A 21 11.93 3.95 -6.32
CA ALA A 21 11.71 4.87 -5.21
C ALA A 21 11.73 6.34 -5.65
N GLU A 22 12.01 6.63 -6.92
CA GLU A 22 12.13 8.00 -7.42
C GLU A 22 10.78 8.73 -7.33
N GLU A 23 9.68 8.00 -7.58
CA GLU A 23 8.31 8.51 -7.45
C GLU A 23 7.92 8.91 -6.02
N LEU A 24 8.61 8.38 -5.00
CA LEU A 24 8.36 8.71 -3.59
C LEU A 24 9.16 9.94 -3.12
N GLY A 25 10.14 10.38 -3.91
CA GLY A 25 11.04 11.49 -3.62
C GLY A 25 12.45 11.05 -3.19
N GLU A 26 13.40 11.99 -3.30
CA GLU A 26 14.85 11.75 -3.16
C GLU A 26 15.29 11.16 -1.81
N GLN A 27 14.44 11.26 -0.78
CA GLN A 27 14.71 10.74 0.56
C GLN A 27 14.49 9.23 0.68
N PHE A 28 13.81 8.61 -0.29
CA PHE A 28 13.48 7.20 -0.27
C PHE A 28 14.49 6.38 -1.08
N ARG A 29 14.90 5.25 -0.52
CA ARG A 29 15.78 4.30 -1.20
C ARG A 29 15.27 2.89 -0.98
N PHE A 30 15.23 2.11 -2.06
CA PHE A 30 14.96 0.68 -1.95
C PHE A 30 16.11 0.00 -1.18
N ARG A 31 15.75 -0.77 -0.14
CA ARG A 31 16.72 -1.50 0.68
C ARG A 31 16.81 -2.97 0.28
N GLN A 32 15.68 -3.66 0.24
CA GLN A 32 15.60 -5.10 -0.03
C GLN A 32 14.17 -5.54 -0.37
N SER A 33 14.06 -6.71 -0.98
CA SER A 33 12.79 -7.44 -1.15
C SER A 33 12.71 -8.55 -0.12
N VAL A 34 11.57 -8.66 0.56
CA VAL A 34 11.28 -9.75 1.51
C VAL A 34 10.15 -10.59 0.93
N HIS A 35 10.36 -11.91 0.81
CA HIS A 35 9.32 -12.83 0.38
C HIS A 35 8.36 -13.11 1.54
N ILE A 36 7.07 -12.85 1.34
CA ILE A 36 6.02 -13.04 2.36
C ILE A 36 5.31 -14.38 2.21
N GLY A 37 5.09 -14.83 0.96
CA GLY A 37 4.43 -16.09 0.66
C GLY A 37 3.87 -16.14 -0.77
N TYR A 38 2.93 -17.04 -0.99
CA TYR A 38 2.21 -17.23 -2.24
C TYR A 38 0.70 -17.09 -2.00
N THR A 39 -0.04 -16.80 -3.07
CA THR A 39 -1.50 -16.75 -3.03
C THR A 39 -2.08 -17.44 -4.27
N ASP A 40 -3.25 -18.06 -4.10
CA ASP A 40 -4.04 -18.63 -5.19
C ASP A 40 -4.95 -17.59 -5.86
N PHE A 41 -4.95 -16.34 -5.36
CA PHE A 41 -5.70 -15.24 -5.96
C PHE A 41 -5.14 -14.86 -7.32
N THR A 42 -6.05 -14.60 -8.26
CA THR A 42 -5.72 -14.02 -9.55
C THR A 42 -5.36 -12.54 -9.41
N GLU A 43 -4.77 -11.95 -10.46
CA GLU A 43 -4.50 -10.52 -10.51
C GLU A 43 -5.78 -9.66 -10.36
N GLU A 44 -6.89 -10.14 -10.94
CA GLU A 44 -8.21 -9.51 -10.83
C GLU A 44 -8.73 -9.56 -9.38
N ASP A 45 -8.53 -10.69 -8.70
CA ASP A 45 -8.88 -10.82 -7.28
C ASP A 45 -8.05 -9.88 -6.41
N VAL A 46 -6.74 -9.80 -6.63
CA VAL A 46 -5.85 -8.86 -5.90
C VAL A 46 -6.30 -7.42 -6.12
N THR A 47 -6.62 -7.04 -7.37
CA THR A 47 -7.11 -5.70 -7.71
C THR A 47 -8.41 -5.39 -6.96
N ARG A 48 -9.35 -6.34 -6.91
CA ARG A 48 -10.61 -6.20 -6.17
C ARG A 48 -10.37 -6.09 -4.67
N ILE A 49 -9.50 -6.91 -4.09
CA ILE A 49 -9.12 -6.86 -2.67
C ILE A 49 -8.55 -5.48 -2.32
N VAL A 50 -7.62 -4.98 -3.13
CA VAL A 50 -7.01 -3.66 -2.93
C VAL A 50 -8.04 -2.53 -3.02
N SER A 51 -8.97 -2.62 -3.98
CA SER A 51 -10.07 -1.65 -4.11
C SER A 51 -10.98 -1.64 -2.87
N GLU A 52 -11.33 -2.81 -2.34
CA GLU A 52 -12.11 -2.93 -1.11
C GLU A 52 -11.35 -2.38 0.11
N LEU A 53 -10.06 -2.69 0.25
CA LEU A 53 -9.21 -2.12 1.30
C LEU A 53 -9.13 -0.58 1.17
N GLY A 54 -9.11 -0.04 -0.04
CA GLY A 54 -9.08 1.40 -0.30
C GLY A 54 -10.26 2.18 0.28
N LYS A 55 -11.39 1.52 0.54
CA LYS A 55 -12.54 2.13 1.24
C LYS A 55 -12.22 2.45 2.70
N ASP A 56 -11.37 1.65 3.35
CA ASP A 56 -10.94 1.85 4.73
C ASP A 56 -9.60 2.60 4.83
N PHE A 57 -8.66 2.32 3.93
CA PHE A 57 -7.36 2.98 3.80
C PHE A 57 -7.44 4.26 2.98
N ARG A 58 -8.26 5.21 3.45
CA ARG A 58 -8.30 6.56 2.90
C ARG A 58 -7.06 7.37 3.29
N GLY A 59 -6.58 8.21 2.39
CA GLY A 59 -5.39 9.03 2.66
C GLY A 59 -5.59 9.99 3.83
N ASP A 60 -6.81 10.53 4.00
CA ASP A 60 -7.14 11.44 5.10
C ASP A 60 -7.28 10.74 6.47
N ARG A 61 -7.22 9.41 6.49
CA ARG A 61 -7.19 8.58 7.70
C ARG A 61 -5.79 8.06 8.04
N TYR A 62 -4.77 8.45 7.27
CA TYR A 62 -3.41 8.03 7.53
C TYR A 62 -2.94 8.56 8.88
N HIS A 63 -2.42 7.67 9.71
CA HIS A 63 -1.88 7.99 11.01
C HIS A 63 -0.55 7.28 11.22
N LEU A 64 0.51 8.06 11.45
CA LEU A 64 1.89 7.57 11.53
C LEU A 64 2.05 6.39 12.51
N MET A 65 1.32 6.40 13.62
CA MET A 65 1.43 5.36 14.65
C MET A 65 0.35 4.26 14.57
N ASN A 66 -0.82 4.55 14.02
CA ASN A 66 -2.02 3.73 14.25
C ASN A 66 -2.66 3.20 12.95
N LYS A 67 -2.33 3.80 11.80
CA LYS A 67 -2.88 3.42 10.50
C LYS A 67 -1.94 3.93 9.40
N ASN A 68 -0.87 3.18 9.15
CA ASN A 68 0.19 3.56 8.21
C ASN A 68 0.45 2.44 7.18
N CYS A 69 1.46 2.61 6.34
CA CYS A 69 1.84 1.65 5.32
C CYS A 69 2.04 0.21 5.82
N ASN A 70 2.58 0.01 7.03
CA ASN A 70 2.79 -1.33 7.59
C ASN A 70 1.47 -2.03 7.93
N HIS A 71 0.46 -1.27 8.39
CA HIS A 71 -0.86 -1.82 8.69
C HIS A 71 -1.57 -2.26 7.39
N PHE A 72 -1.45 -1.45 6.34
CA PHE A 72 -1.95 -1.82 5.02
C PHE A 72 -1.26 -3.07 4.48
N SER A 73 0.09 -3.10 4.49
CA SER A 73 0.85 -4.27 4.04
C SER A 73 0.45 -5.53 4.81
N SER A 74 0.30 -5.44 6.14
CA SER A 74 -0.12 -6.58 6.94
C SER A 74 -1.54 -7.07 6.63
N GLN A 75 -2.49 -6.18 6.31
CA GLN A 75 -3.85 -6.60 5.95
C GLN A 75 -3.92 -7.18 4.54
N LEU A 76 -3.12 -6.68 3.61
CA LEU A 76 -3.07 -7.19 2.24
C LEU A 76 -2.44 -8.60 2.15
N THR A 77 -1.53 -8.94 3.07
CA THR A 77 -0.78 -10.20 3.04
C THR A 77 -1.23 -11.24 4.07
N GLN A 78 -2.33 -11.01 4.79
CA GLN A 78 -2.96 -12.02 5.67
C GLN A 78 -3.73 -13.04 4.86
#